data_AF-A0A1M7ZML0-F1
#
_entry.id   AF-A0A1M7ZML0-F1
#
_cell.length_a   1.000
_cell.length_b   1.000
_cell.length_c   1.000
_cell.angle_alpha   90.00
_cell.angle_beta   90.00
_cell.angle_gamma   90.00
#
_symmetry.space_group_name_H-M   'P 1'
#
loop_
_entity.id
_entity.type
_entity.pdbx_description
1 polymer ?
#
loop_
_entity_poly.entity_id
_entity_poly.type
_entity_poly.pdbx_seq_one_letter_code
_entity_poly.pdbx_strand_id
1 'polypeptide(L)' 'MSMAMLGFEAQMVIAKRMALFAAGGPKANREAQRMVTEKVAAAGEAMTQIATGASHGKVVNGYRRKVRANIRRLSK' A
#
# COMPACT_ATOMS: atom_id res chain seq x y z
N MET A 1 -13.27 -13.43 -5.01
CA MET A 1 -12.61 -13.30 -3.69
C MET A 1 -13.58 -12.55 -2.77
N SER A 2 -14.02 -13.13 -1.66
CA SER A 2 -14.95 -12.47 -0.74
C SER A 2 -14.24 -11.36 0.05
N MET A 3 -14.97 -10.32 0.47
CA MET A 3 -14.41 -9.22 1.29
C MET A 3 -13.77 -9.73 2.58
N ALA A 4 -14.30 -10.81 3.16
CA ALA A 4 -13.74 -11.46 4.34
C ALA A 4 -12.37 -12.10 4.08
N MET A 5 -12.19 -12.78 2.95
CA MET A 5 -10.92 -13.39 2.55
C MET A 5 -9.85 -12.32 2.33
N LEU A 6 -10.19 -11.21 1.66
CA LEU A 6 -9.28 -10.08 1.47
C LEU A 6 -8.92 -9.38 2.79
N GLY A 7 -9.88 -9.28 3.71
CA GLY A 7 -9.64 -8.77 5.06
C GLY A 7 -8.64 -9.63 5.83
N PHE A 8 -8.80 -10.96 5.78
CA PHE A 8 -7.87 -11.90 6.42
C PHE A 8 -6.45 -11.80 5.83
N GLU A 9 -6.32 -11.76 4.50
CA GLU A 9 -5.02 -11.59 3.84
C GLU A 9 -4.35 -10.27 4.23
N ALA A 10 -5.12 -9.18 4.32
CA ALA A 10 -4.61 -7.90 4.77
C ALA A 10 -4.09 -7.96 6.22
N GLN A 11 -4.80 -8.64 7.12
CA GLN A 11 -4.35 -8.83 8.51
C GLN A 11 -3.05 -9.65 8.58
N MET A 12 -2.94 -10.72 7.78
CA MET A 12 -1.71 -11.52 7.70
C MET A 12 -0.50 -10.70 7.23
N VAL A 13 -0.70 -9.81 6.25
CA VAL A 13 0.35 -8.88 5.80
C VAL A 13 0.78 -7.93 6.91
N ILE A 14 -0.19 -7.35 7.62
CA ILE A 14 0.09 -6.43 8.72
C ILE A 14 0.90 -7.15 9.80
N ALA A 15 0.48 -8.36 10.19
CA ALA A 15 1.20 -9.19 11.16
C ALA A 15 2.64 -9.50 10.72
N LYS A 16 2.85 -9.89 9.45
CA LYS A 16 4.20 -10.14 8.90
C LYS A 16 5.09 -8.89 8.95
N ARG A 17 4.54 -7.72 8.63
CA ARG A 17 5.27 -6.45 8.71
C ARG A 17 5.62 -6.09 10.16
N MET A 18 4.68 -6.27 11.08
CA MET A 18 4.95 -6.05 12.50
C MET A 18 6.06 -6.97 13.02
N ALA A 19 6.03 -8.26 12.67
CA ALA A 19 7.08 -9.20 13.01
C ALA A 19 8.43 -8.80 12.40
N LEU A 20 8.47 -8.39 11.13
CA LEU A 20 9.69 -7.93 10.47
C LEU A 20 10.26 -6.67 11.17
N PHE A 21 9.42 -5.71 11.52
CA PHE A 21 9.87 -4.50 12.22
C PHE A 21 10.32 -4.80 13.65
N ALA A 22 9.64 -5.69 14.36
CA ALA A 22 10.05 -6.14 15.69
C ALA A 22 11.42 -6.87 15.66
N ALA A 23 11.69 -7.65 14.61
CA ALA A 23 12.98 -8.30 14.40
C ALA A 23 14.11 -7.31 14.01
N GLY A 24 13.75 -6.16 13.43
CA GLY A 24 14.69 -5.10 13.08
C GLY A 24 15.69 -5.45 11.96
N GLY A 25 16.81 -4.73 11.95
CA GLY A 25 17.92 -4.93 11.02
C GLY A 25 17.71 -4.43 9.58
N PRO A 26 18.64 -4.75 8.65
CA PRO A 26 18.64 -4.18 7.30
C PRO A 26 17.43 -4.54 6.44
N LYS A 27 16.76 -5.67 6.72
CA LYS A 27 15.52 -6.05 6.02
C LYS A 27 14.34 -5.19 6.46
N ALA A 28 14.21 -4.92 7.76
CA ALA A 28 13.20 -4.02 8.30
C ALA A 28 13.34 -2.60 7.74
N ASN A 29 14.56 -2.06 7.72
CA ASN A 29 14.83 -0.73 7.16
C ASN A 29 14.46 -0.62 5.68
N ARG A 30 14.80 -1.64 4.87
CA ARG A 30 14.43 -1.67 3.45
C ARG A 30 12.91 -1.74 3.24
N GLU A 31 12.19 -2.54 4.02
CA GLU A 31 10.73 -2.57 3.93
C GLU A 31 10.11 -1.24 4.38
N ALA A 32 10.61 -0.63 5.46
CA ALA A 32 10.14 0.67 5.93
C ALA A 32 10.33 1.76 4.87
N GLN A 33 11.53 1.85 4.29
CA GLN A 33 11.81 2.79 3.19
C GLN A 33 10.90 2.56 2.00
N ARG A 34 10.75 1.29 1.54
CA ARG A 34 9.85 0.95 0.44
C ARG A 34 8.42 1.39 0.73
N MET A 35 7.91 1.12 1.94
CA MET A 35 6.56 1.50 2.34
C MET A 35 6.34 3.01 2.34
N VAL A 36 7.34 3.80 2.74
CA VAL A 36 7.24 5.27 2.77
C VAL A 36 7.30 5.81 1.34
N THR A 37 8.26 5.37 0.54
CA THR A 37 8.39 5.77 -0.87
C THR A 37 7.10 5.51 -1.64
N GLU A 38 6.47 4.35 -1.44
CA GLU A 38 5.20 4.02 -2.09
C GLU A 38 4.06 4.96 -1.66
N LYS A 39 3.99 5.33 -0.37
CA LYS A 39 2.99 6.28 0.14
C LYS A 39 3.20 7.69 -0.42
N VAL A 40 4.46 8.15 -0.45
CA VAL A 40 4.80 9.48 -0.98
C VAL A 40 4.51 9.56 -2.47
N ALA A 41 4.86 8.52 -3.24
CA ALA A 41 4.52 8.47 -4.67
C ALA A 41 2.99 8.42 -4.91
N ALA A 42 2.23 7.70 -4.07
CA ALA A 42 0.77 7.71 -4.11
C ALA A 42 0.17 9.09 -3.79
N ALA A 43 0.68 9.75 -2.77
CA ALA A 43 0.25 11.11 -2.43
C ALA A 43 0.59 12.10 -3.54
N GLY A 44 1.81 12.03 -4.11
CA GLY A 44 2.22 12.87 -5.23
C GLY A 44 1.30 12.74 -6.45
N GLU A 45 1.02 11.51 -6.88
CA GLU A 45 0.07 11.28 -7.99
C GLU A 45 -1.34 11.79 -7.68
N ALA A 46 -1.82 11.60 -6.45
CA ALA A 46 -3.13 12.09 -6.04
C ALA A 46 -3.18 13.63 -6.01
N MET A 47 -2.13 14.28 -5.49
CA MET A 47 -2.01 15.74 -5.48
C MET A 47 -1.99 16.30 -6.90
N THR A 48 -1.21 15.71 -7.81
CA THR A 48 -1.20 16.11 -9.22
C THR A 48 -2.57 15.94 -9.87
N GLN A 49 -3.26 14.83 -9.60
CA GLN A 49 -4.62 14.62 -10.10
C GLN A 49 -5.59 15.69 -9.58
N ILE A 50 -5.54 16.01 -8.29
CA ILE A 50 -6.36 17.07 -7.69
C ILE A 50 -6.03 18.44 -8.31
N ALA A 51 -4.75 18.79 -8.39
CA ALA A 51 -4.29 20.06 -8.95
C ALA A 51 -4.68 20.25 -10.42
N THR A 52 -4.80 19.15 -11.18
CA THR A 52 -5.24 19.16 -12.59
C THR A 52 -6.75 19.01 -12.77
N GLY A 53 -7.54 19.09 -11.68
CA GLY A 53 -9.00 19.06 -11.75
C GLY A 53 -9.60 17.66 -11.95
N ALA A 54 -8.89 16.60 -11.59
CA ALA A 54 -9.45 15.25 -11.64
C ALA A 54 -10.64 15.10 -10.69
N SER A 55 -11.67 14.37 -11.13
CA SER A 55 -12.80 14.03 -10.27
C SER A 55 -12.36 13.16 -9.08
N HIS A 56 -13.06 13.28 -7.95
CA HIS A 56 -12.83 12.46 -6.76
C HIS A 56 -12.78 10.95 -7.08
N GLY A 57 -13.66 10.48 -7.97
CA GLY A 57 -13.67 9.08 -8.39
C GLY A 57 -12.38 8.63 -9.07
N LYS A 58 -11.75 9.51 -9.88
CA LYS A 58 -10.46 9.21 -10.53
C LYS A 58 -9.33 9.07 -9.51
N VAL A 59 -9.28 9.96 -8.51
CA VAL A 59 -8.31 9.92 -7.41
C VAL A 59 -8.46 8.63 -6.58
N VAL A 60 -9.68 8.30 -6.18
CA VAL A 60 -9.98 7.07 -5.42
C VAL A 60 -9.63 5.82 -6.21
N ASN A 61 -9.93 5.80 -7.52
CA ASN A 61 -9.57 4.66 -8.38
C ASN A 61 -8.05 4.50 -8.55
N GLY A 62 -7.29 5.60 -8.58
CA GLY A 62 -5.83 5.59 -8.55
C GLY A 62 -5.29 4.91 -7.29
N TYR A 63 -5.78 5.32 -6.11
CA TYR A 63 -5.43 4.68 -4.84
C TYR A 63 -5.79 3.19 -4.81
N ARG A 64 -6.99 2.82 -5.26
CA ARG A 64 -7.44 1.41 -5.33
C ARG A 64 -6.51 0.55 -6.19
N ARG A 65 -6.00 1.08 -7.31
CA ARG A 65 -5.05 0.38 -8.18
C ARG A 65 -3.73 0.10 -7.45
N LYS A 66 -3.20 1.09 -6.71
CA LYS A 66 -1.97 0.93 -5.91
C LYS A 66 -2.14 -0.07 -4.78
N VAL A 67 -3.26 -0.03 -4.07
CA VAL A 67 -3.60 -1.00 -3.01
C VAL A 67 -3.68 -2.42 -3.58
N ARG A 68 -4.34 -2.62 -4.72
CA ARG A 68 -4.40 -3.94 -5.39
C ARG A 68 -3.04 -4.44 -5.85
N ALA A 69 -2.16 -3.56 -6.30
CA ALA A 69 -0.79 -3.93 -6.65
C ALA A 69 0.01 -4.36 -5.41
N ASN A 70 -0.17 -3.67 -4.28
CA ASN A 70 0.44 -4.04 -3.00
C ASN A 70 -0.05 -5.42 -2.54
N ILE A 71 -1.35 -5.66 -2.51
CA ILE A 71 -1.95 -6.97 -2.16
C ILE A 71 -1.38 -8.07 -3.06
N ARG A 72 -1.42 -7.91 -4.39
CA ARG A 72 -0.89 -8.94 -5.32
C ARG A 72 0.58 -9.28 -5.11
N ARG A 73 1.41 -8.30 -4.74
CA ARG A 73 2.83 -8.55 -4.44
C ARG A 73 3.00 -9.32 -3.14
N LEU A 74 2.12 -9.08 -2.18
CA LEU A 74 2.18 -9.69 -0.85
C LEU A 74 1.52 -11.07 -0.79
N SER A 75 0.65 -11.39 -1.74
CA SER A 75 0.09 -12.73 -1.96
C SER A 75 1.04 -13.68 -2.72
N LYS A 76 2.25 -13.22 -3.10
CA LYS A 76 3.33 -14.04 -3.65
C LYS A 76 4.40 -14.24 -2.59
#